data_AF-A0A383A880-F1
#
_entry.id   AF-A0A383A880-F1
#
_cell.length_a   1.000
_cell.length_b   1.000
_cell.length_c   1.000
_cell.angle_alpha   90.00
_cell.angle_beta   90.00
_cell.angle_gamma   90.00
#
_symmetry.space_group_name_H-M   'P 1'
#
loop_
_entity.id
_entity.type
_entity.pdbx_description
1 polymer ?
#
loop_
_entity_poly.entity_id
_entity_poly.type
_entity_poly.pdbx_seq_one_letter_code
_entity_poly.pdbx_strand_id
1 'polypeptide(L)'
;MGSACKHRGPEHEGFYVDDHVSLCCERLRIIDLSDKASQPIHNEDQTIWVVLNGEIYNFRDLRQTLEKKHNFYTNTDTEVIVHAYEEFGENCLQKLDGMFAFALWDM
;
A
#
# COMPACT_ATOMS: atom_id res chain seq x y z
N MET A 1 -15.66 -2.56 -12.00
CA MET A 1 -14.33 -3.00 -12.49
C MET A 1 -13.62 -3.86 -11.45
N GLY A 2 -13.51 -3.41 -10.18
CA GLY A 2 -12.95 -4.22 -9.09
C GLY A 2 -13.51 -5.64 -8.98
N SER A 3 -14.83 -5.79 -9.06
CA SER A 3 -15.53 -7.09 -9.02
C SER A 3 -15.05 -8.14 -10.05
N ALA A 4 -14.48 -7.73 -11.18
CA ALA A 4 -13.90 -8.66 -12.16
C ALA A 4 -12.64 -9.37 -11.60
N CYS A 5 -11.95 -8.74 -10.65
CA CYS A 5 -10.76 -9.24 -9.97
C CYS A 5 -11.06 -9.87 -8.61
N LYS A 6 -12.32 -9.93 -8.16
CA LYS A 6 -12.72 -10.45 -6.84
C LYS A 6 -12.20 -11.84 -6.51
N HIS A 7 -12.07 -12.71 -7.51
CA HIS A 7 -11.52 -14.05 -7.33
C HIS A 7 -10.05 -14.07 -6.87
N ARG A 8 -9.32 -12.94 -7.00
CA ARG A 8 -7.93 -12.79 -6.56
C ARG A 8 -7.79 -12.34 -5.10
N GLY A 9 -8.87 -11.85 -4.48
CA GLY A 9 -8.88 -11.35 -3.11
C GLY A 9 -10.30 -11.26 -2.56
N PRO A 10 -10.97 -12.40 -2.32
CA PRO A 10 -12.40 -12.44 -2.04
C PRO A 10 -12.78 -11.94 -0.63
N GLU A 11 -11.80 -11.64 0.21
CA GLU A 11 -12.00 -11.41 1.64
C GLU A 11 -12.32 -9.96 1.98
N HIS A 12 -11.80 -9.00 1.22
CA HIS A 12 -12.06 -7.59 1.48
C HIS A 12 -11.97 -6.75 0.20
N GLU A 13 -12.97 -5.89 0.00
CA GLU A 13 -13.01 -4.90 -1.06
C GLU A 13 -12.81 -3.51 -0.45
N GLY A 14 -11.93 -2.70 -1.03
CA GLY A 14 -11.70 -1.32 -0.59
C GLY A 14 -11.50 -0.36 -1.74
N PHE A 15 -11.88 0.91 -1.50
CA PHE A 15 -11.89 1.95 -2.51
C PHE A 15 -11.34 3.27 -1.97
N TYR A 16 -10.68 4.01 -2.85
CA TYR A 16 -10.45 5.44 -2.73
C TYR A 16 -10.97 6.10 -3.99
N VAL A 17 -11.73 7.19 -3.86
CA VAL A 17 -12.34 7.91 -4.98
C VAL A 17 -12.27 9.40 -4.70
N ASP A 18 -11.68 10.15 -5.64
CA ASP A 18 -11.73 11.61 -5.69
C ASP A 18 -12.22 12.09 -7.08
N ASP A 19 -12.05 13.38 -7.38
CA ASP A 19 -12.46 13.98 -8.65
C ASP A 19 -11.60 13.55 -9.86
N HIS A 20 -10.42 12.96 -9.63
CA HIS A 20 -9.41 12.68 -10.65
C HIS A 20 -9.15 11.18 -10.84
N VAL A 21 -9.23 10.38 -9.78
CA VAL A 21 -8.87 8.96 -9.77
C VAL A 21 -9.82 8.13 -8.93
N SER A 22 -9.85 6.83 -9.24
CA SER A 22 -10.43 5.82 -8.37
C SER A 22 -9.47 4.64 -8.23
N LEU A 23 -9.08 4.33 -7.00
CA LEU A 23 -8.29 3.15 -6.65
C LEU A 23 -9.22 2.10 -6.02
N CYS A 24 -9.01 0.84 -6.38
CA CYS A 24 -9.80 -0.28 -5.87
C CYS A 24 -8.86 -1.45 -5.56
N CYS A 25 -9.09 -2.15 -4.45
CA CYS A 25 -8.36 -3.36 -4.10
C CYS A 25 -9.31 -4.47 -3.64
N GLU A 26 -9.17 -5.64 -4.24
CA GLU A 26 -9.76 -6.91 -3.78
C GLU A 26 -8.63 -7.68 -3.10
N ARG A 27 -8.67 -7.77 -1.77
CA ARG A 27 -7.54 -8.20 -0.94
C ARG A 27 -7.73 -9.64 -0.45
N LEU A 28 -6.66 -10.43 -0.61
CA LEU A 28 -6.43 -11.67 0.13
C LEU A 28 -5.56 -11.32 1.36
N ARG A 29 -6.07 -11.53 2.58
CA ARG A 29 -5.39 -11.11 3.81
C ARG A 29 -4.32 -12.14 4.19
N ILE A 30 -3.06 -11.88 3.81
CA ILE A 30 -1.91 -12.74 4.15
C ILE A 30 -1.10 -12.14 5.31
N ILE A 31 -0.68 -10.88 5.18
CA ILE A 31 0.08 -10.13 6.19
C ILE A 31 -0.85 -9.09 6.82
N ASP A 32 -0.83 -8.99 8.15
CA ASP A 32 -1.70 -8.13 8.95
C ASP A 32 -3.19 -8.32 8.65
N LEU A 33 -3.82 -9.23 9.40
CA LEU A 33 -5.23 -9.59 9.22
C LEU A 33 -6.20 -8.52 9.77
N SER A 34 -5.68 -7.46 10.39
CA SER A 34 -6.50 -6.40 10.97
C SER A 34 -7.20 -5.58 9.89
N ASP A 35 -8.33 -4.96 10.26
CA ASP A 35 -9.06 -4.08 9.35
C ASP A 35 -8.30 -2.78 9.05
N LYS A 36 -7.29 -2.43 9.86
CA LYS A 36 -6.41 -1.28 9.60
C LYS A 36 -5.52 -1.48 8.38
N ALA A 37 -5.18 -2.72 8.04
CA ALA A 37 -4.42 -3.07 6.85
C ALA A 37 -5.30 -3.18 5.57
N SER A 38 -6.53 -2.66 5.62
CA SER A 38 -7.38 -2.57 4.45
C SER A 38 -6.82 -1.56 3.46
N GLN A 39 -6.70 -1.98 2.20
CA GLN A 39 -6.24 -1.11 1.12
C GLN A 39 -7.45 -0.43 0.43
N PRO A 40 -7.28 0.75 -0.18
CA PRO A 40 -6.04 1.53 -0.34
C PRO A 40 -5.44 2.06 0.97
N ILE A 41 -4.11 2.10 1.06
CA ILE A 41 -3.34 2.61 2.21
C ILE A 41 -2.85 4.03 1.90
N HIS A 42 -2.78 4.90 2.90
CA HIS A 42 -2.40 6.30 2.73
C HIS A 42 -1.19 6.71 3.60
N ASN A 43 -0.57 7.85 3.33
CA ASN A 43 0.39 8.49 4.24
C ASN A 43 -0.33 9.29 5.35
N GLU A 44 0.41 9.94 6.26
CA GLU A 44 -0.14 10.52 7.49
C GLU A 44 -1.20 11.61 7.26
N ASP A 45 -1.03 12.41 6.21
CA ASP A 45 -1.93 13.51 5.87
C ASP A 45 -2.93 13.16 4.76
N GLN A 46 -2.96 11.89 4.34
CA GLN A 46 -3.85 11.36 3.30
C GLN A 46 -3.67 12.03 1.94
N THR A 47 -2.48 12.56 1.65
CA THR A 47 -2.16 13.15 0.35
C THR A 47 -1.73 12.11 -0.68
N ILE A 48 -1.20 10.98 -0.22
CA ILE A 48 -0.69 9.90 -1.06
C ILE A 48 -1.41 8.59 -0.73
N TRP A 49 -1.88 7.87 -1.75
CA TRP A 49 -2.64 6.63 -1.62
C TRP A 49 -2.06 5.51 -2.47
N VAL A 50 -2.03 4.27 -1.96
CA VAL A 50 -1.46 3.11 -2.66
C VAL A 50 -2.33 1.87 -2.53
N VAL A 51 -2.40 1.10 -3.63
CA VAL A 51 -2.89 -0.29 -3.65
C VAL A 51 -1.76 -1.22 -4.09
N LEU A 52 -1.65 -2.38 -3.46
CA LEU A 52 -0.62 -3.40 -3.71
C LEU A 52 -1.26 -4.76 -3.96
N ASN A 53 -0.91 -5.38 -5.09
CA ASN A 53 -1.02 -6.81 -5.30
C ASN A 53 0.38 -7.44 -5.28
N GLY A 54 0.70 -8.15 -4.21
CA GLY A 54 2.01 -8.74 -4.03
C GLY A 54 2.46 -8.75 -2.59
N GLU A 55 3.77 -8.85 -2.41
CA GLU A 55 4.43 -8.81 -1.10
C GLU A 55 5.79 -8.13 -1.23
N ILE A 56 6.08 -7.21 -0.30
CA ILE A 56 7.41 -6.61 -0.14
C ILE A 56 8.16 -7.37 0.96
N TYR A 57 9.12 -8.21 0.59
CA TYR A 57 9.82 -9.12 1.52
C TYR A 57 10.70 -8.37 2.52
N ASN A 58 11.35 -7.29 2.08
CA ASN A 58 12.23 -6.50 2.93
C ASN A 58 11.51 -5.37 3.70
N PHE A 59 10.17 -5.41 3.79
CA PHE A 59 9.38 -4.33 4.39
C PHE A 59 9.78 -4.02 5.84
N ARG A 60 10.16 -5.03 6.63
CA ARG A 60 10.58 -4.82 8.04
C ARG A 60 11.87 -4.01 8.14
N ASP A 61 12.84 -4.28 7.28
CA ASP A 61 14.12 -3.58 7.27
C ASP A 61 13.95 -2.14 6.79
N LEU A 62 13.13 -1.94 5.73
CA LEU A 62 12.77 -0.61 5.25
C LEU A 62 12.01 0.18 6.32
N ARG A 63 11.02 -0.44 6.95
CA ARG A 63 10.21 0.17 8.01
C ARG A 63 11.06 0.69 9.16
N GLN A 64 12.07 -0.06 9.63
CA GLN A 64 12.98 0.41 10.68
C GLN A 64 13.70 1.73 10.33
N THR A 65 13.93 1.98 9.04
CA THR A 65 14.53 3.24 8.59
C THR A 65 13.50 4.36 8.45
N LEU A 66 12.29 4.03 7.97
CA LEU A 66 11.22 4.98 7.70
C LEU A 66 10.47 5.43 8.95
N GLU A 67 10.27 4.55 9.94
CA GLU A 67 9.61 4.88 11.24
C GLU A 67 10.34 5.98 12.04
N LYS A 68 11.58 6.30 11.67
CA LYS A 68 12.31 7.43 12.25
C LYS A 68 11.81 8.79 11.77
N LYS A 69 11.04 8.81 10.67
CA LYS A 69 10.56 10.01 9.98
C LYS A 69 9.05 10.00 9.77
N HIS A 70 8.44 8.81 9.70
CA HIS A 70 7.03 8.60 9.43
C HIS A 70 6.32 7.85 10.56
N ASN A 71 5.02 8.09 10.68
CA ASN A 71 4.14 7.40 11.61
C ASN A 71 3.32 6.35 10.88
N PHE A 72 3.67 5.08 11.09
CA PHE A 72 2.91 3.96 10.55
C PHE A 72 1.67 3.67 11.41
N TYR A 73 0.52 3.43 10.78
CA TYR A 73 -0.73 3.06 11.43
C TYR A 73 -1.15 1.59 11.19
N THR A 74 -0.43 0.86 10.33
CA THR A 74 -0.61 -0.57 10.08
C THR A 74 0.67 -1.36 10.35
N ASN A 75 0.63 -2.69 10.21
CA ASN A 75 1.81 -3.55 10.15
C ASN A 75 1.92 -4.29 8.80
N THR A 76 1.25 -3.82 7.74
CA THR A 76 1.40 -4.38 6.39
C THR A 76 2.65 -3.82 5.72
N ASP A 77 3.20 -4.65 4.85
CA ASP A 77 4.20 -4.30 3.85
C ASP A 77 3.74 -3.20 2.88
N THR A 78 2.43 -3.06 2.64
CA THR A 78 1.86 -2.06 1.72
C THR A 78 2.19 -0.63 2.17
N GLU A 79 2.14 -0.34 3.47
CA GLU A 79 2.39 1.01 4.02
C GLU A 79 3.85 1.44 3.87
N VAL A 80 4.78 0.50 3.75
CA VAL A 80 6.17 0.83 3.46
C VAL A 80 6.32 1.51 2.09
N ILE A 81 5.44 1.20 1.13
CA ILE A 81 5.50 1.78 -0.22
C ILE A 81 5.19 3.27 -0.17
N VAL A 82 4.15 3.70 0.57
CA VAL A 82 3.75 5.10 0.61
C VAL A 82 4.84 5.97 1.23
N HIS A 83 5.41 5.54 2.37
CA HIS A 83 6.49 6.28 3.02
C HIS A 83 7.83 6.19 2.28
N ALA A 84 8.12 5.06 1.59
CA ALA A 84 9.30 4.98 0.74
C ALA A 84 9.21 5.94 -0.46
N TYR A 85 8.00 6.14 -1.00
CA TYR A 85 7.76 7.12 -2.05
C TYR A 85 7.94 8.55 -1.53
N GLU A 86 7.44 8.89 -0.34
CA GLU A 86 7.67 10.22 0.27
C GLU A 86 9.16 10.56 0.40
N GLU A 87 9.98 9.58 0.78
CA GLU A 87 11.41 9.80 1.04
C GLU A 87 12.29 9.75 -0.22
N PHE A 88 11.92 8.92 -1.20
CA PHE A 88 12.80 8.60 -2.32
C PHE A 88 12.19 8.91 -3.69
N GLY A 89 10.92 9.34 -3.74
CA GLY A 89 10.14 9.46 -4.97
C GLY A 89 10.12 8.14 -5.73
N GLU A 90 10.22 8.21 -7.06
CA GLU A 90 10.28 7.03 -7.94
C GLU A 90 11.48 6.11 -7.67
N ASN A 91 12.56 6.61 -7.05
CA ASN A 91 13.71 5.78 -6.69
C ASN A 91 13.40 4.79 -5.56
N CYS A 92 12.22 4.90 -4.92
CA CYS A 92 11.75 3.91 -3.95
C CYS A 92 11.74 2.49 -4.54
N LEU A 93 11.50 2.35 -5.85
CA LEU A 93 11.50 1.06 -6.55
C LEU A 93 12.83 0.29 -6.40
N GLN A 94 13.96 1.00 -6.30
CA GLN A 94 15.28 0.37 -6.12
C GLN A 94 15.47 -0.17 -4.69
N LYS A 95 14.60 0.20 -3.76
CA LYS A 95 14.64 -0.19 -2.35
C LYS A 95 13.70 -1.35 -2.05
N LEU A 96 12.67 -1.56 -2.87
CA LEU A 96 11.69 -2.63 -2.69
C LEU A 96 12.26 -3.96 -3.18
N ASP A 97 12.26 -4.96 -2.31
CA ASP A 97 12.53 -6.35 -2.66
C ASP A 97 11.24 -7.15 -2.49
N GLY A 98 10.77 -7.81 -3.56
CA GLY A 98 9.46 -8.43 -3.55
C GLY A 98 8.96 -8.89 -4.90
N MET A 99 7.76 -9.46 -4.88
CA MET A 99 6.95 -9.69 -6.07
C MET A 99 5.71 -8.82 -5.95
N PHE A 100 5.64 -7.75 -6.75
CA PHE A 100 4.58 -6.75 -6.58
C PHE A 100 4.12 -6.13 -7.91
N ALA A 101 2.86 -5.72 -7.90
CA ALA A 101 2.32 -4.68 -8.74
C ALA A 101 1.56 -3.71 -7.82
N PHE A 102 1.84 -2.42 -7.90
CA PHE A 102 1.13 -1.41 -7.14
C PHE A 102 0.70 -0.24 -8.04
N ALA A 103 -0.31 0.49 -7.59
CA ALA A 103 -0.66 1.79 -8.14
C ALA A 103 -0.67 2.80 -6.99
N LEU A 104 -0.08 3.96 -7.21
CA LEU A 104 0.04 5.05 -6.24
C LEU A 104 -0.53 6.34 -6.85
N TRP A 105 -1.23 7.10 -6.03
CA TRP A 105 -1.77 8.41 -6.36
C TRP A 105 -1.20 9.45 -5.40
N ASP A 106 -0.67 10.54 -5.94
CA ASP A 106 -0.12 11.70 -5.23
C ASP A 106 -0.84 12.94 -5.77
N MET A 107 -1.51 13.69 -4.88
CA MET A 107 -2.49 14.74 -5.23
C MET A 107 -1.88 16.12 -5.52
#